data_AF-A0A9P8MWE4-F1
#
_entry.id   AF-A0A9P8MWE4-F1
#
_cell.length_a   1.000
_cell.length_b   1.000
_cell.length_c   1.000
_cell.angle_alpha   90.00
_cell.angle_beta   90.00
_cell.angle_gamma   90.00
#
_symmetry.space_group_name_H-M   'P 1'
#
loop_
_entity.id
_entity.type
_entity.pdbx_description
1 polymer ?
#
loop_
_entity_poly.entity_id
_entity_poly.type
_entity_poly.pdbx_seq_one_letter_code
_entity_poly.pdbx_strand_id
1 'polypeptide(L)'
;MLESETTKDVQFNDVSRKGLPCTAAFACTDYKVQGRTLERVALELRGTRTSNIEGRAVSSQCDPYSLYVQLSRCPTLDGIMLVSKVRERDLVGNKVPDEMTDAEARLGRLSDKTVREALEWLDVDSLDPAGLHVKLS
;
A
#
# COMPACT_ATOMS: atom_id res chain seq x y z
N MET A 1 -20.62 -35.20 -39.10
CA MET A 1 -20.82 -35.98 -37.87
C MET A 1 -19.58 -35.78 -37.02
N LEU A 2 -19.71 -34.90 -36.01
CA LEU A 2 -18.92 -34.73 -34.76
C LEU A 2 -17.40 -34.55 -34.93
N GLU A 3 -16.86 -33.34 -34.68
CA GLU A 3 -16.25 -32.92 -33.39
C GLU A 3 -15.06 -33.82 -33.01
N SER A 4 -13.89 -33.39 -32.56
CA SER A 4 -13.38 -32.14 -32.02
C SER A 4 -12.01 -32.56 -31.48
N GLU A 5 -10.90 -31.94 -31.85
CA GLU A 5 -9.78 -31.81 -30.90
C GLU A 5 -9.19 -30.42 -31.05
N THR A 6 -9.83 -29.52 -30.31
CA THR A 6 -9.25 -28.25 -29.87
C THR A 6 -7.81 -28.51 -29.46
N THR A 7 -6.84 -27.98 -30.21
CA THR A 7 -5.45 -27.82 -29.77
C THR A 7 -5.50 -26.97 -28.51
N LYS A 8 -5.61 -27.63 -27.35
CA LYS A 8 -5.41 -27.00 -26.06
C LYS A 8 -3.95 -26.62 -26.03
N ASP A 9 -3.67 -25.32 -26.03
CA ASP A 9 -2.33 -24.79 -25.79
C ASP A 9 -1.78 -25.43 -24.50
N VAL A 10 -0.88 -26.41 -24.67
CA VAL A 10 -0.29 -27.14 -23.56
C VAL A 10 0.70 -26.20 -22.89
N GLN A 11 0.23 -25.49 -21.88
CA GLN A 11 1.09 -24.68 -21.03
C GLN A 11 1.93 -25.62 -20.15
N PHE A 12 3.19 -25.83 -20.54
CA PHE A 12 4.18 -26.54 -19.73
C PHE A 12 4.54 -25.65 -18.53
N ASN A 13 4.07 -26.02 -17.34
CA ASN A 13 4.48 -25.39 -16.10
C ASN A 13 5.58 -26.24 -15.46
N ASP A 14 6.74 -25.64 -15.18
CA ASP A 14 7.84 -26.32 -14.48
C ASP A 14 7.41 -26.87 -13.12
N VAL A 15 6.47 -26.20 -12.44
CA VAL A 15 5.87 -26.64 -11.18
C VAL A 15 4.40 -26.24 -11.12
N SER A 16 3.54 -27.12 -10.61
CA SER A 16 2.13 -26.83 -10.32
C SER A 16 1.77 -27.16 -8.87
N ARG A 17 0.90 -26.34 -8.26
CA ARG A 17 0.38 -26.56 -6.90
C ARG A 17 -1.15 -26.57 -6.92
N LYS A 18 -1.74 -27.64 -6.37
CA LYS A 18 -3.20 -27.75 -6.14
C LYS A 18 -3.50 -27.64 -4.66
N GLY A 19 -4.50 -26.85 -4.31
CA GLY A 19 -4.96 -26.65 -2.94
C GLY A 19 -6.04 -25.59 -2.89
N LEU A 20 -6.82 -25.58 -1.80
CA LEU A 20 -7.82 -24.55 -1.59
C LEU A 20 -7.11 -23.17 -1.48
N PRO A 21 -7.58 -22.11 -2.17
CA PRO A 21 -6.96 -20.79 -2.12
C PRO A 21 -7.34 -20.06 -0.83
N CYS A 22 -7.04 -20.67 0.31
CA CYS A 22 -7.34 -20.15 1.64
C CYS A 22 -6.08 -20.17 2.51
N THR A 23 -6.00 -19.21 3.44
CA THR A 23 -4.97 -19.15 4.47
C THR A 23 -5.63 -18.70 5.77
N ALA A 24 -5.13 -19.14 6.92
CA ALA A 24 -5.58 -18.59 8.18
C ALA A 24 -5.28 -17.08 8.21
N ALA A 25 -6.23 -16.27 8.70
CA ALA A 25 -6.18 -14.81 8.62
C ALA A 25 -6.22 -14.11 9.98
N PHE A 26 -6.05 -14.85 11.09
CA PHE A 26 -6.00 -14.27 12.44
C PHE A 26 -4.73 -13.44 12.69
N ALA A 27 -3.64 -13.78 12.01
CA ALA A 27 -2.39 -13.04 12.00
C ALA A 27 -1.87 -12.99 10.57
N CYS A 28 -1.55 -11.79 10.11
CA CYS A 28 -1.09 -11.56 8.75
C CYS A 28 0.18 -10.73 8.80
N THR A 29 1.11 -11.00 7.88
CA THR A 29 2.22 -10.09 7.64
C THR A 29 1.69 -8.81 7.00
N ASP A 30 2.42 -7.72 7.19
CA ASP A 30 2.24 -6.44 6.51
C ASP A 30 2.02 -6.59 4.99
N TYR A 31 2.79 -7.46 4.33
CA TYR A 31 2.62 -7.78 2.91
C TYR A 31 1.23 -8.36 2.57
N LYS A 32 0.69 -9.24 3.42
CA LYS A 32 -0.62 -9.88 3.20
C LYS A 32 -1.80 -8.94 3.48
N VAL A 33 -1.59 -7.93 4.33
CA VAL A 33 -2.61 -6.92 4.64
C VAL A 33 -2.50 -5.68 3.76
N GLN A 34 -1.51 -5.60 2.88
CA GLN A 34 -1.34 -4.46 2.00
C GLN A 34 -2.59 -4.21 1.14
N GLY A 35 -3.07 -2.96 1.13
CA GLY A 35 -4.28 -2.55 0.41
C GLY A 35 -5.60 -2.86 1.11
N ARG A 36 -5.57 -3.37 2.35
CA ARG A 36 -6.77 -3.60 3.16
C ARG A 36 -7.00 -2.44 4.13
N THR A 37 -8.27 -2.18 4.42
CA THR A 37 -8.70 -1.34 5.54
C THR A 37 -9.35 -2.23 6.59
N LEU A 38 -8.89 -2.14 7.83
CA LEU A 38 -9.29 -2.96 8.96
C LEU A 38 -9.81 -2.06 10.07
N GLU A 39 -10.97 -2.38 10.65
CA GLU A 39 -11.56 -1.59 11.75
C GLU A 39 -10.67 -1.62 12.99
N ARG A 40 -10.07 -2.78 13.30
CA ARG A 40 -9.22 -2.98 14.47
C ARG A 40 -8.03 -3.87 14.11
N VAL A 41 -6.87 -3.54 14.67
CA VAL A 41 -5.62 -4.26 14.44
C VAL A 41 -4.82 -4.39 15.72
N ALA A 42 -4.16 -5.53 15.90
CA ALA A 42 -3.10 -5.69 16.88
C ALA A 42 -1.75 -5.73 16.15
N LEU A 43 -0.85 -4.80 16.45
CA LEU A 43 0.41 -4.61 15.73
C LEU A 43 1.61 -4.97 16.61
N GLU A 44 2.58 -5.65 16.02
CA GLU A 44 3.91 -5.88 16.59
C GLU A 44 4.93 -5.10 15.74
N LEU A 45 5.33 -3.92 16.21
CA LEU A 45 6.20 -2.99 15.48
C LEU A 45 7.68 -3.36 15.66
N ARG A 46 8.04 -4.57 15.22
CA ARG A 46 9.42 -5.09 15.24
C ARG A 46 9.84 -5.51 13.84
N GLY A 47 11.16 -5.48 13.60
CA GLY A 47 11.71 -5.98 12.35
C GLY A 47 11.58 -7.49 12.19
N THR A 48 11.74 -7.96 10.96
CA THR A 48 11.52 -9.34 10.53
C THR A 48 12.60 -10.33 10.99
N ARG A 49 13.74 -9.84 11.49
CA ARG A 49 14.86 -10.68 11.95
C ARG A 49 14.98 -10.62 13.46
N THR A 50 15.26 -11.75 14.08
CA THR A 50 15.60 -11.84 15.50
C THR A 50 16.99 -12.42 15.65
N SER A 51 17.85 -11.76 16.42
CA SER A 51 19.19 -12.24 16.76
C SER A 51 19.31 -12.47 18.27
N ASN A 52 20.20 -13.36 18.68
CA ASN A 52 20.52 -13.56 20.09
C ASN A 52 21.78 -12.75 20.42
N ILE A 53 21.62 -11.74 21.28
CA ILE A 53 22.73 -10.92 21.79
C ILE A 53 22.76 -11.16 23.30
N GLU A 54 23.88 -11.67 23.81
CA GLU A 54 24.07 -11.95 25.26
C GLU A 54 22.93 -12.80 25.87
N GLY A 55 22.47 -13.82 25.12
CA GLY A 55 21.39 -14.72 25.55
C GLY A 55 19.98 -14.11 25.49
N ARG A 56 19.82 -12.90 24.97
CA ARG A 56 18.52 -12.24 24.78
C ARG A 56 18.13 -12.19 23.31
N ALA A 57 16.89 -12.57 23.02
CA ALA A 57 16.30 -12.40 21.69
C ALA A 57 16.02 -10.92 21.43
N VAL A 58 16.74 -10.34 20.47
CA VAL A 58 16.62 -8.95 20.05
C VAL A 58 16.14 -8.92 18.60
N SER A 59 14.93 -8.40 18.38
CA SER A 59 14.45 -8.17 17.01
C SER A 59 15.13 -6.97 16.38
N SER A 60 15.34 -7.02 15.06
CA SER A 60 15.84 -5.90 14.26
C SER A 60 14.89 -4.70 14.32
N GLN A 61 15.37 -3.57 13.83
CA GLN A 61 14.55 -2.37 13.64
C GLN A 61 13.43 -2.66 12.64
N CYS A 62 12.23 -2.11 12.89
CA CYS A 62 11.15 -2.10 11.92
C CYS A 62 11.50 -1.14 10.78
N ASP A 63 11.47 -1.58 9.52
CA ASP A 63 11.74 -0.70 8.39
C ASP A 63 10.59 0.33 8.21
N PRO A 64 10.89 1.52 7.66
CA PRO A 64 9.92 2.62 7.60
C PRO A 64 8.70 2.30 6.72
N TYR A 65 8.86 1.44 5.71
CA TYR A 65 7.76 1.07 4.81
C TYR A 65 6.80 0.09 5.48
N SER A 66 7.30 -0.95 6.14
CA SER A 66 6.48 -1.88 6.92
C SER A 66 5.79 -1.18 8.08
N LEU A 67 6.44 -0.21 8.72
CA LEU A 67 5.83 0.63 9.75
C LEU A 67 4.63 1.40 9.18
N TYR A 68 4.82 2.10 8.05
CA TYR A 68 3.76 2.82 7.36
C TYR A 68 2.61 1.90 6.93
N VAL A 69 2.92 0.76 6.30
CA VAL A 69 1.92 -0.21 5.84
C VAL A 69 1.06 -0.69 7.00
N GLN A 70 1.66 -1.07 8.13
CA GLN A 70 0.93 -1.59 9.29
C GLN A 70 0.03 -0.54 9.94
N LEU A 71 0.56 0.66 10.19
CA LEU A 71 -0.21 1.74 10.82
C LEU A 71 -1.37 2.21 9.93
N SER A 72 -1.14 2.27 8.62
CA SER A 72 -2.15 2.70 7.63
C SER A 72 -3.20 1.64 7.30
N ARG A 73 -3.24 0.49 7.97
CA ARG A 73 -4.36 -0.48 7.83
C ARG A 73 -5.56 -0.13 8.69
N CYS A 74 -5.40 0.71 9.70
CA CYS A 74 -6.50 1.10 10.57
C CYS A 74 -6.77 2.60 10.43
N PRO A 75 -8.03 3.03 10.20
CA PRO A 75 -8.36 4.43 9.97
C PRO A 75 -8.30 5.29 11.24
N THR A 76 -8.32 4.69 12.42
CA THR A 76 -8.32 5.41 13.71
C THR A 76 -7.23 4.86 14.63
N LEU A 77 -6.67 5.73 15.48
CA LEU A 77 -5.69 5.30 16.48
C LEU A 77 -6.32 4.41 17.56
N ASP A 78 -7.58 4.66 17.92
CA ASP A 78 -8.33 3.84 18.90
C ASP A 78 -8.54 2.39 18.43
N GLY A 79 -8.53 2.15 17.11
CA GLY A 79 -8.58 0.81 16.53
C GLY A 79 -7.25 0.06 16.56
N ILE A 80 -6.15 0.72 16.95
CA ILE A 80 -4.81 0.14 16.97
C ILE A 80 -4.44 -0.29 18.40
N MET A 81 -4.22 -1.59 18.56
CA MET A 81 -3.59 -2.16 19.75
C MET A 81 -2.14 -2.49 19.47
N LEU A 82 -1.24 -2.14 20.39
CA LEU A 82 0.17 -2.54 20.31
C LEU A 82 0.39 -3.78 21.17
N VAL A 83 0.91 -4.85 20.55
CA VAL A 83 1.19 -6.13 21.23
C VAL A 83 2.35 -5.99 22.22
N SER A 84 3.34 -5.14 21.89
CA SER A 84 4.45 -4.84 22.77
C SER A 84 4.75 -3.34 22.79
N LYS A 85 5.42 -2.88 23.86
CA LYS A 85 5.83 -1.48 23.97
C LYS A 85 6.76 -1.11 22.82
N VAL A 86 6.43 -0.01 22.14
CA VAL A 86 7.25 0.48 21.03
C VAL A 86 8.63 0.89 21.53
N ARG A 87 9.68 0.53 20.78
CA ARG A 87 11.05 0.94 21.08
C ARG A 87 11.34 2.23 20.32
N GLU A 88 12.08 3.11 20.94
CA GLU A 88 12.45 4.41 20.37
C GLU A 88 13.05 4.26 18.96
N ARG A 89 13.98 3.33 18.78
CA ARG A 89 14.62 3.06 17.48
C ARG A 89 13.66 2.63 16.35
N ASP A 90 12.48 2.10 16.66
CA ASP A 90 11.53 1.67 15.62
C ASP A 90 10.68 2.85 15.10
N LEU A 91 10.66 3.99 15.80
CA LEU A 91 9.88 5.17 15.42
C LEU A 91 10.76 6.41 15.23
N VAL A 92 11.58 6.73 16.23
CA VAL A 92 12.38 7.96 16.26
C VAL A 92 13.58 7.78 15.35
N GLY A 93 13.69 8.68 14.36
CA GLY A 93 14.74 8.60 13.34
C GLY A 93 14.54 7.48 12.31
N ASN A 94 13.43 6.74 12.38
CA ASN A 94 13.06 5.75 11.36
C ASN A 94 12.50 6.48 10.13
N LYS A 95 13.41 6.92 9.27
CA LYS A 95 13.10 7.73 8.09
C LYS A 95 13.13 6.88 6.84
N VAL A 96 12.27 7.26 5.90
CA VAL A 96 12.33 6.79 4.52
C VAL A 96 13.70 7.20 3.93
N PRO A 97 14.34 6.35 3.11
CA PRO A 97 15.59 6.68 2.43
C PRO A 97 15.51 7.98 1.61
N ASP A 98 16.63 8.69 1.50
CA ASP A 98 16.72 9.98 0.81
C ASP A 98 16.32 9.85 -0.67
N GLU A 99 16.68 8.74 -1.33
CA GLU A 99 16.33 8.51 -2.73
C GLU A 99 14.82 8.49 -2.98
N MET A 100 14.05 7.95 -2.04
CA MET A 100 12.59 7.92 -2.13
C MET A 100 12.00 9.30 -1.84
N THR A 101 12.56 10.03 -0.88
CA THR A 101 12.17 11.42 -0.58
C THR A 101 12.38 12.33 -1.80
N ASP A 102 13.52 12.20 -2.47
CA ASP A 102 13.83 12.94 -3.70
C ASP A 102 12.89 12.56 -4.86
N ALA A 103 12.56 11.28 -4.97
CA ALA A 103 11.62 10.78 -5.96
C ALA A 103 10.20 11.35 -5.74
N GLU A 104 9.70 11.34 -4.51
CA GLU A 104 8.41 11.93 -4.14
C GLU A 104 8.39 13.45 -4.42
N ALA A 105 9.45 14.18 -4.07
CA ALA A 105 9.56 15.61 -4.36
C ALA A 105 9.57 15.90 -5.88
N ARG A 106 10.21 15.04 -6.67
CA ARG A 106 10.15 15.11 -8.14
C ARG A 106 8.74 14.83 -8.66
N LEU A 107 8.05 13.82 -8.13
CA LEU A 107 6.66 13.51 -8.52
C LEU A 107 5.70 14.66 -8.19
N GLY A 108 5.85 15.31 -7.02
CA GLY A 108 5.08 16.49 -6.66
C GLY A 108 5.24 17.63 -7.69
N ARG A 109 6.48 17.99 -8.03
CA ARG A 109 6.74 19.02 -9.06
C ARG A 109 6.15 18.68 -10.42
N LEU A 110 6.20 17.40 -10.82
CA LEU A 110 5.60 16.94 -12.07
C LEU A 110 4.07 16.99 -12.01
N SER A 111 3.46 16.64 -10.88
CA SER A 111 2.03 16.76 -10.63
C SER A 111 1.56 18.21 -10.78
N ASP A 112 2.23 19.15 -10.13
CA ASP A 112 1.89 20.58 -10.18
C ASP A 112 1.99 21.14 -11.60
N LYS A 113 3.02 20.72 -12.36
CA LYS A 113 3.17 21.10 -13.76
C LYS A 113 2.01 20.55 -14.60
N THR A 114 1.68 19.26 -14.47
CA THR A 114 0.57 18.62 -15.20
C THR A 114 -0.77 19.28 -14.89
N VAL A 115 -1.05 19.60 -13.62
CA VAL A 115 -2.30 20.27 -13.23
C VAL A 115 -2.38 21.67 -13.84
N ARG A 116 -1.28 22.44 -13.80
CA ARG A 116 -1.24 23.79 -14.40
C ARG A 116 -1.50 23.76 -15.89
N GLU A 117 -0.79 22.89 -16.62
CA GLU A 117 -0.97 22.74 -18.07
C GLU A 117 -2.41 22.30 -18.38
N ALA A 118 -2.97 21.35 -17.64
CA ALA A 118 -4.37 20.93 -17.83
C ALA A 118 -5.38 22.08 -17.62
N LEU A 119 -5.16 22.95 -16.62
CA LEU A 119 -6.02 24.11 -16.38
C LEU A 119 -5.91 25.17 -17.47
N GLU A 120 -4.71 25.43 -17.98
CA GLU A 120 -4.48 26.34 -19.12
C GLU A 120 -5.20 25.83 -20.40
N TRP A 121 -5.23 24.52 -20.61
CA TRP A 121 -5.93 23.91 -21.75
C TRP A 121 -7.46 23.95 -21.62
N LEU A 122 -7.99 23.94 -20.40
CA LEU A 122 -9.43 23.95 -20.14
C LEU A 122 -10.05 25.35 -20.17
N ASP A 123 -9.24 26.40 -20.42
CA ASP A 123 -9.64 27.82 -20.53
C ASP A 123 -10.80 28.21 -19.61
N VAL A 124 -10.61 27.96 -18.30
CA VAL A 124 -11.64 28.17 -17.26
C VAL A 124 -11.97 29.66 -17.06
N ASP A 125 -11.33 30.55 -17.80
CA ASP A 125 -11.69 31.98 -17.90
C ASP A 125 -12.79 32.26 -18.94
N SER A 126 -13.23 31.27 -19.73
CA SER A 126 -14.29 31.43 -20.76
C SER A 126 -15.70 31.00 -20.32
N LEU A 127 -15.87 30.48 -19.10
CA LEU A 127 -17.19 30.19 -18.52
C LEU A 127 -17.75 31.44 -17.83
N ASP A 128 -18.40 32.28 -18.63
CA ASP A 128 -19.31 33.33 -18.18
C ASP A 128 -20.35 32.75 -17.18
N PRO A 129 -20.48 33.28 -15.95
CA PRO A 129 -21.50 32.84 -15.00
C PRO A 129 -22.95 33.17 -15.41
N ALA A 130 -23.18 33.84 -16.55
CA ALA A 130 -24.51 34.29 -16.97
C ALA A 130 -25.20 33.46 -18.09
N GLY A 131 -24.67 32.30 -18.48
CA GLY A 131 -25.07 31.66 -19.74
C GLY A 131 -26.07 30.48 -19.72
N LEU A 132 -26.58 30.02 -18.58
CA LEU A 132 -27.41 28.79 -18.56
C LEU A 132 -28.92 29.04 -18.68
N HIS A 133 -29.37 29.50 -19.85
CA HIS A 133 -30.78 29.38 -20.24
C HIS A 133 -30.99 28.09 -21.06
N VAL A 134 -31.22 26.98 -20.37
CA VAL A 134 -31.77 25.76 -20.99
C VAL A 134 -33.28 25.97 -21.15
N LYS A 135 -33.72 26.23 -22.39
CA LYS A 135 -35.13 26.05 -22.77
C LYS A 135 -35.38 24.55 -22.95
N LEU A 136 -36.19 23.99 -22.07
CA LEU A 136 -36.81 22.68 -22.26
C LEU A 136 -38.04 22.86 -23.18
N SER A 137 -38.06 22.11 -24.27
CA SER A 137 -39.23 21.84 -25.12
C SER A 137 -39.26 20.36 -25.44
#